data_AF-A0A8J4AGK9-F1
#
_entry.id   AF-A0A8J4AGK9-F1
#
_cell.length_a   1.000
_cell.length_b   1.000
_cell.length_c   1.000
_cell.angle_alpha   90.00
_cell.angle_beta   90.00
_cell.angle_gamma   90.00
#
_symmetry.space_group_name_H-M   'P 1'
#
loop_
_entity.id
_entity.type
_entity.pdbx_description
1 polymer ?
#
loop_
_entity_poly.entity_id
_entity_poly.type
_entity_poly.pdbx_seq_one_letter_code
_entity_poly.pdbx_strand_id
1 'polypeptide(L)'
;MPTERHDKLVRDRIPEIVTASGARPETRVADPVEFRALLRAKLVEEVYEFLEDENPAELADILEVVRALAVDLSTEPEELERMREKKVTERGGYEERIVLLAVHS
;
A
#
# COMPACT_ATOMS: atom_id res chain seq x y z
N MET A 1 -16.62 27.85 -2.92
CA MET A 1 -16.27 26.59 -2.25
C MET A 1 -14.76 26.60 -2.04
N PRO A 2 -14.25 26.29 -0.83
CA PRO A 2 -12.82 26.15 -0.62
C PRO A 2 -12.28 24.99 -1.48
N THR A 3 -11.12 25.20 -2.09
CA THR A 3 -10.40 24.13 -2.80
C THR A 3 -9.55 23.39 -1.78
N GLU A 4 -9.87 22.12 -1.54
CA GLU A 4 -8.96 21.25 -0.79
C GLU A 4 -7.80 20.83 -1.72
N ARG A 5 -6.57 21.07 -1.25
CA ARG A 5 -5.35 20.62 -1.95
C ARG A 5 -4.82 19.40 -1.24
N HIS A 6 -4.65 18.32 -2.00
CA HIS A 6 -4.12 17.05 -1.53
C HIS A 6 -2.97 16.67 -2.46
N ASP A 7 -1.77 16.44 -1.90
CA ASP A 7 -0.62 15.89 -2.63
C ASP A 7 -0.50 14.39 -2.34
N LYS A 8 -1.53 13.62 -2.72
CA LYS A 8 -1.59 12.18 -2.50
C LYS A 8 -1.61 11.38 -3.79
N LEU A 9 -1.02 10.18 -3.73
CA LEU A 9 -1.09 9.23 -4.83
C LEU A 9 -2.50 8.63 -4.90
N VAL A 10 -3.06 8.57 -6.10
CA VAL A 10 -4.37 7.95 -6.35
C VAL A 10 -4.23 6.88 -7.43
N ARG A 11 -5.16 5.91 -7.44
CA ARG A 11 -5.24 4.92 -8.52
C ARG A 11 -5.54 5.60 -9.86
N ASP A 12 -5.06 5.00 -10.94
CA ASP A 12 -5.15 5.55 -12.30
C ASP A 12 -6.55 5.97 -12.72
N ARG A 13 -7.58 5.25 -12.24
CA ARG A 13 -8.99 5.48 -12.60
C ARG A 13 -9.73 6.52 -11.75
N ILE A 14 -9.08 7.03 -10.69
CA ILE A 14 -9.71 8.00 -9.78
C ILE A 14 -10.06 9.32 -10.48
N PRO A 15 -9.21 9.89 -11.35
CA PRO A 15 -9.56 11.11 -12.08
C PRO A 15 -10.83 10.94 -12.95
N GLU A 16 -11.01 9.80 -13.61
CA GLU A 16 -12.23 9.53 -14.40
C GLU A 16 -13.45 9.40 -13.51
N ILE A 17 -13.33 8.73 -12.35
CA ILE A 17 -14.42 8.60 -11.37
C ILE A 17 -14.84 9.97 -10.83
N VAL A 18 -13.88 10.83 -10.46
CA VAL A 18 -14.14 12.20 -9.99
C VAL A 18 -14.80 13.06 -11.07
N THR A 19 -14.37 12.89 -12.32
CA THR A 19 -14.99 13.60 -13.46
C THR A 19 -16.44 13.13 -13.67
N ALA A 20 -16.68 11.82 -13.57
CA ALA A 20 -18.01 11.24 -13.71
C ALA A 20 -18.98 11.67 -12.59
N SER A 21 -18.47 12.01 -11.40
CA SER A 21 -19.28 12.58 -10.31
C SER A 21 -19.60 14.07 -10.48
N GLY A 22 -19.18 14.69 -11.59
CA GLY A 22 -19.41 16.11 -11.89
C GLY A 22 -18.38 17.07 -11.27
N ALA A 23 -17.36 16.54 -10.58
CA ALA A 23 -16.23 17.32 -10.09
C ALA A 23 -15.13 17.41 -11.15
N ARG A 24 -14.13 18.28 -10.93
CA ARG A 24 -12.98 18.42 -11.84
C ARG A 24 -11.70 18.08 -11.09
N PRO A 25 -11.03 16.97 -11.39
CA PRO A 25 -9.75 16.66 -10.78
C PRO A 25 -8.64 17.54 -11.38
N GLU A 26 -7.69 17.96 -10.54
CA GLU A 26 -6.41 18.51 -10.98
C GLU A 26 -5.34 17.44 -10.71
N THR A 27 -4.65 16.99 -11.76
CA THR A 27 -3.69 15.89 -11.65
C THR A 27 -2.37 16.23 -12.30
N ARG A 28 -1.33 15.53 -11.88
CA ARG A 28 0.00 15.51 -12.51
C ARG A 28 0.59 14.13 -12.40
N VAL A 29 1.54 13.81 -13.26
CA VAL A 29 2.32 12.58 -13.17
C VAL A 29 3.57 12.86 -12.34
N ALA A 30 3.82 12.04 -11.32
CA ALA A 30 5.03 12.13 -10.50
C ALA A 30 6.25 11.63 -11.28
N ASP A 31 7.41 12.24 -11.04
CA ASP A 31 8.67 11.67 -11.52
C ASP A 31 9.06 10.40 -10.72
N PRO A 32 10.04 9.59 -11.14
CA PRO A 32 10.37 8.35 -10.43
C PRO A 32 10.79 8.52 -8.96
N VAL A 33 11.48 9.61 -8.62
CA VAL A 33 11.96 9.86 -7.25
C VAL A 33 10.78 10.23 -6.36
N GLU A 34 9.93 11.12 -6.88
CA GLU A 34 8.71 11.52 -6.20
C GLU A 34 7.71 10.37 -6.07
N PHE A 35 7.51 9.59 -7.13
CA PHE A 35 6.60 8.44 -7.14
C PHE A 35 6.96 7.43 -6.04
N ARG A 36 8.26 7.14 -5.86
CA ARG A 36 8.74 6.30 -4.76
C ARG A 36 8.41 6.88 -3.38
N ALA A 37 8.56 8.18 -3.20
CA ALA A 37 8.21 8.84 -1.94
C ALA A 37 6.69 8.77 -1.69
N LEU A 38 5.89 9.02 -2.73
CA LEU A 38 4.44 8.97 -2.70
C LEU A 38 3.90 7.55 -2.43
N LEU A 39 4.50 6.50 -3.00
CA LEU A 39 4.15 5.11 -2.69
C LEU A 39 4.36 4.76 -1.21
N ARG A 40 5.47 5.24 -0.62
CA ARG A 40 5.73 5.04 0.82
C ARG A 40 4.75 5.79 1.69
N ALA A 41 4.42 7.03 1.32
CA ALA A 41 3.39 7.81 2.01
C ALA A 41 2.03 7.12 1.92
N LYS A 42 1.68 6.60 0.72
CA LYS A 42 0.44 5.86 0.49
C LYS A 42 0.38 4.59 1.33
N LEU A 43 1.46 3.82 1.44
CA LEU A 43 1.50 2.64 2.30
C LEU A 43 1.18 3.00 3.77
N VAL A 44 1.69 4.12 4.24
CA VAL A 44 1.43 4.59 5.61
C VAL A 44 -0.03 5.04 5.77
N GLU A 45 -0.58 5.78 4.80
CA GLU A 45 -2.00 6.17 4.75
C GLU A 45 -2.92 4.95 4.88
N GLU A 46 -2.76 3.95 3.99
CA GLU A 46 -3.63 2.75 3.96
C GLU A 46 -3.48 1.88 5.23
N VAL A 47 -2.27 1.81 5.80
CA VAL A 47 -2.06 1.10 7.08
C VAL A 47 -2.77 1.82 8.23
N TYR A 48 -2.75 3.15 8.27
CA TYR A 48 -3.51 3.90 9.28
C TYR A 48 -5.02 3.72 9.09
N GLU A 49 -5.52 3.79 7.85
CA GLU A 49 -6.94 3.54 7.55
C GLU A 49 -7.36 2.12 7.98
N PHE A 50 -6.55 1.09 7.69
CA PHE A 50 -6.79 -0.26 8.19
C PHE A 50 -6.80 -0.36 9.72
N LEU A 51 -5.89 0.33 10.41
CA LEU A 51 -5.83 0.32 11.87
C LEU A 51 -6.99 1.08 12.53
N GLU A 52 -7.58 2.05 11.84
CA GLU A 52 -8.74 2.81 12.32
C GLU A 52 -10.07 2.07 12.06
N ASP A 53 -10.26 1.54 10.85
CA ASP A 53 -11.54 0.99 10.40
C ASP A 53 -11.62 -0.55 10.44
N GLU A 54 -10.49 -1.25 10.59
CA GLU A 54 -10.36 -2.73 10.58
C GLU A 54 -11.05 -3.41 9.37
N ASN A 55 -11.15 -2.69 8.25
CA ASN A 55 -11.88 -3.13 7.06
C ASN A 55 -10.97 -3.94 6.10
N PRO A 56 -11.38 -5.14 5.65
CA PRO A 56 -10.64 -5.91 4.65
C PRO A 56 -10.42 -5.21 3.31
N ALA A 57 -11.22 -4.19 2.97
CA ALA A 57 -10.97 -3.37 1.78
C ALA A 57 -9.62 -2.65 1.87
N GLU A 58 -9.24 -2.14 3.06
CA GLU A 58 -7.96 -1.46 3.25
C GLU A 58 -6.79 -2.44 3.16
N LEU A 59 -6.98 -3.71 3.52
CA LEU A 59 -5.96 -4.75 3.26
C LEU A 59 -5.72 -4.97 1.77
N ALA A 60 -6.75 -4.85 0.93
CA ALA A 60 -6.60 -4.93 -0.52
C ALA A 60 -5.86 -3.71 -1.08
N ASP A 61 -6.10 -2.53 -0.51
CA ASP A 61 -5.41 -1.30 -0.90
C ASP A 61 -3.93 -1.31 -0.45
N ILE A 62 -3.64 -1.79 0.77
CA ILE A 62 -2.27 -2.10 1.24
C ILE A 62 -1.59 -3.10 0.29
N LEU A 63 -2.27 -4.17 -0.12
CA LEU A 63 -1.69 -5.18 -1.02
C LEU A 63 -1.33 -4.57 -2.38
N GLU A 64 -2.17 -3.70 -2.94
CA GLU A 64 -1.88 -3.00 -4.19
C GLU A 64 -0.64 -2.11 -4.08
N VAL A 65 -0.51 -1.37 -2.97
CA VAL A 65 0.67 -0.53 -2.71
C VAL A 65 1.93 -1.38 -2.54
N VAL A 66 1.85 -2.51 -1.83
CA VAL A 66 2.96 -3.46 -1.68
C VAL A 66 3.41 -4.03 -3.03
N ARG A 67 2.46 -4.36 -3.93
CA ARG A 67 2.77 -4.80 -5.29
C ARG A 67 3.47 -3.71 -6.10
N ALA A 68 3.00 -2.47 -6.04
CA ALA A 68 3.63 -1.34 -6.72
C ALA A 68 5.05 -1.05 -6.19
N LEU A 69 5.25 -1.14 -4.86
CA LEU A 69 6.56 -1.01 -4.24
C LEU A 69 7.53 -2.13 -4.64
N ALA A 70 7.05 -3.36 -4.81
CA ALA A 70 7.86 -4.46 -5.31
C ALA A 70 8.43 -4.14 -6.70
N VAL A 71 7.55 -3.67 -7.61
CA VAL A 71 7.94 -3.29 -8.97
C VAL A 71 8.94 -2.11 -8.97
N ASP A 72 8.74 -1.08 -8.13
CA ASP A 72 9.71 0.02 -7.96
C ASP A 72 11.08 -0.47 -7.44
N LEU A 73 11.10 -1.55 -6.66
CA LEU A 73 12.30 -2.25 -6.21
C LEU A 73 12.81 -3.30 -7.22
N SER A 74 12.32 -3.28 -8.46
CA SER A 74 12.70 -4.24 -9.52
C SER A 74 12.42 -5.70 -9.15
N THR A 75 11.37 -5.93 -8.35
CA THR A 75 10.91 -7.24 -7.91
C THR A 75 9.50 -7.49 -8.45
N GLU A 76 9.34 -8.53 -9.26
CA GLU A 76 8.01 -8.91 -9.75
C GLU A 76 7.11 -9.36 -8.60
N PRO A 77 5.80 -9.07 -8.63
CA PRO A 77 4.87 -9.47 -7.57
C PRO A 77 4.89 -10.98 -7.27
N GLU A 78 5.09 -11.82 -8.29
CA GLU A 78 5.18 -13.26 -8.12
C GLU A 78 6.48 -13.69 -7.42
N GLU A 79 7.58 -12.94 -7.58
CA GLU A 79 8.81 -13.17 -6.82
C GLU A 79 8.64 -12.76 -5.36
N LEU A 80 7.97 -11.64 -5.09
CA LEU A 80 7.63 -11.24 -3.72
C LEU A 80 6.80 -12.32 -3.01
N GLU A 81 5.82 -12.91 -3.70
CA GLU A 81 5.01 -14.00 -3.14
C GLU A 81 5.85 -15.25 -2.85
N ARG A 82 6.75 -15.64 -3.76
CA ARG A 82 7.71 -16.74 -3.52
C ARG A 82 8.59 -16.47 -2.29
N MET A 83 9.05 -15.23 -2.10
CA MET A 83 9.81 -14.84 -0.91
C MET A 83 8.97 -14.95 0.37
N ARG A 84 7.67 -14.63 0.32
CA ARG A 84 6.74 -14.81 1.45
C ARG A 84 6.52 -16.29 1.76
N GLU A 85 6.21 -17.11 0.76
CA GLU A 85 6.00 -18.57 0.91
C GLU A 85 7.24 -19.27 1.48
N LYS A 86 8.44 -18.90 1.01
CA LYS A 86 9.70 -19.40 1.55
C LYS A 86 9.84 -19.07 3.04
N LYS A 87 9.51 -17.85 3.47
CA LYS A 87 9.55 -17.48 4.90
C LYS A 87 8.53 -18.28 5.72
N VAL A 88 7.32 -18.51 5.21
CA VAL A 88 6.32 -19.36 5.88
C VAL A 88 6.82 -20.79 6.02
N THR A 89 7.47 -21.33 4.99
CA THR A 89 8.05 -22.68 5.03
C THR A 89 9.21 -22.79 6.02
N GLU A 90 10.09 -21.79 6.05
CA GLU A 90 11.28 -21.79 6.92
C GLU A 90 10.98 -21.42 8.38
N ARG A 91 9.98 -20.56 8.63
CA ARG A 91 9.77 -19.90 9.93
C ARG A 91 8.35 -20.03 10.48
N GLY A 92 7.42 -20.60 9.72
CA GLY A 92 5.99 -20.59 10.03
C GLY A 92 5.31 -19.29 9.64
N GLY A 93 3.98 -19.29 9.69
CA GLY A 93 3.14 -18.09 9.63
C GLY A 93 2.73 -17.62 11.01
N TYR A 94 1.61 -16.90 11.09
CA TYR A 94 1.08 -16.35 12.35
C TYR A 94 -0.08 -17.17 12.93
N GLU A 95 -0.34 -18.37 12.40
CA GLU A 95 -1.49 -19.23 12.75
C GLU A 95 -1.47 -19.66 14.23
N GLU A 96 -0.27 -19.94 14.76
CA GLU A 96 -0.06 -20.38 16.15
C GLU A 96 -0.13 -19.23 17.17
N ARG A 97 -0.20 -17.96 16.73
CA ARG A 97 -0.36 -16.76 17.58
C ARG A 97 0.70 -16.62 18.69
N ILE A 98 1.93 -17.01 18.40
CA ILE A 98 3.03 -17.03 19.37
C ILE A 98 3.58 -15.60 19.58
N VAL A 99 3.71 -15.18 20.84
CA VAL A 99 4.35 -13.92 21.25
C VAL A 99 5.62 -14.21 22.04
N LEU A 100 6.76 -13.69 21.58
CA LEU A 100 8.05 -13.84 22.27
C LEU A 100 8.17 -12.82 23.42
N LEU A 101 8.23 -13.29 24.67
CA LEU A 101 8.25 -12.42 25.86
C LEU A 101 9.66 -12.06 26.35
N ALA A 102 10.62 -13.00 26.25
CA ALA A 102 12.00 -12.78 26.63
C ALA A 102 12.92 -13.81 25.96
N VAL A 103 14.18 -13.44 25.73
CA VAL A 103 15.26 -14.37 25.37
C VAL A 103 16.32 -14.26 26.46
N HIS A 104 16.61 -15.38 27.13
CA HIS A 104 17.67 -15.46 28.11
C HIS A 104 18.88 -16.15 27.47
N SER A 105 20.06 -15.54 27.62
CA SER A 105 21.34 -16.04 27.12
C SER A 105 22.16 -16.66 28.24
#